data_AF-A0A7W1K5P2-F1
#
_entry.id   AF-A0A7W1K5P2-F1
#
_cell.length_a   1.000
_cell.length_b   1.000
_cell.length_c   1.000
_cell.angle_alpha   90.00
_cell.angle_beta   90.00
_cell.angle_gamma   90.00
#
_symmetry.space_group_name_H-M   'P 1'
#
loop_
_entity.id
_entity.type
_entity.pdbx_description
1 polymer ?
#
loop_
_entity_poly.entity_id
_entity_poly.type
_entity_poly.pdbx_seq_one_letter_code
_entity_poly.pdbx_strand_id
1 'polypeptide(L)'
;HGPQVPAVNSTVHIYPINGACHRVAPDATAFAYRDAAFATVIAGMWPDPSDNDANTAWVRDYYEATAPLSEAGGYVNFMAGDDQSRIRDNYKGNYDRLVQVKRTFDPENLFHVNQNIAP
;
A
#
# COMPACT_ATOMS: atom_id res chain seq x y z
N HIS A 1 1.46 19.16 6.79
CA HIS A 1 2.18 17.89 6.99
C HIS A 1 3.69 17.98 6.72
N GLY A 2 4.17 18.23 5.49
CA GLY A 2 5.61 18.25 5.18
C GLY A 2 6.50 19.16 6.07
N PRO A 3 6.15 20.44 6.31
CA PRO A 3 6.92 21.30 7.23
C PRO A 3 6.84 20.91 8.72
N GLN A 4 5.98 19.94 9.06
CA GLN A 4 5.74 19.45 10.43
C GLN A 4 6.30 18.03 10.61
N VAL A 5 7.31 17.65 9.82
CA VAL A 5 7.97 16.35 9.94
C VAL A 5 8.44 16.15 11.39
N PRO A 6 8.08 15.01 12.04
CA PRO A 6 8.25 14.85 13.48
C PRO A 6 9.70 14.64 13.92
N ALA A 7 10.53 14.09 13.05
CA ALA A 7 11.95 13.84 13.30
C ALA A 7 12.74 13.93 12.00
N VAL A 8 14.03 14.28 12.08
CA VAL A 8 14.91 14.38 10.89
C VAL A 8 14.99 13.06 10.09
N ASN A 9 14.75 11.92 10.74
CA ASN A 9 14.74 10.61 10.12
C ASN A 9 13.41 10.30 9.40
N SER A 10 12.34 11.03 9.70
CA SER A 10 11.05 10.88 9.02
C SER A 10 11.07 11.62 7.69
N THR A 11 10.48 11.01 6.66
CA THR A 11 10.61 11.51 5.28
C THR A 11 9.42 11.06 4.42
N VAL A 12 9.25 11.71 3.26
CA VAL A 12 8.30 11.26 2.23
C VAL A 12 9.09 10.88 0.99
N HIS A 13 8.85 9.67 0.51
CA HIS A 13 9.39 9.19 -0.75
C HIS A 13 8.32 9.24 -1.83
N ILE A 14 8.68 9.73 -3.01
CA ILE A 14 7.81 9.73 -4.18
C ILE A 14 8.58 9.01 -5.29
N TYR A 15 8.23 7.74 -5.51
CA TYR A 15 8.87 6.91 -6.52
C TYR A 15 8.11 7.01 -7.84
N PRO A 16 8.76 7.38 -8.96
CA PRO A 16 8.10 7.38 -10.25
C PRO A 16 7.77 5.95 -10.69
N ILE A 17 6.53 5.73 -11.11
CA ILE A 17 6.10 4.53 -11.85
C ILE A 17 6.00 4.97 -13.30
N ASN A 18 6.98 4.60 -14.13
CA ASN A 18 7.04 5.06 -15.51
C ASN A 18 7.57 4.01 -16.50
N GLY A 19 7.52 4.37 -17.78
CA GLY A 19 8.17 3.65 -18.86
C GLY A 19 7.61 2.25 -19.11
N ALA A 20 8.47 1.24 -18.99
CA ALA A 20 8.17 -0.12 -19.46
C ALA A 20 6.99 -0.79 -18.76
N CYS A 21 6.73 -0.43 -17.50
CA CYS A 21 5.65 -1.03 -16.73
C CYS A 21 4.26 -0.71 -17.33
N HIS A 22 4.07 0.45 -17.96
CA HIS A 22 2.80 0.88 -18.56
C HIS A 22 2.46 0.13 -19.86
N ARG A 23 3.42 -0.54 -20.49
CA ARG A 23 3.20 -1.27 -21.75
C ARG A 23 2.46 -2.60 -21.59
N VAL A 24 2.29 -3.06 -20.35
CA VAL A 24 1.66 -4.34 -20.03
C VAL A 24 0.21 -4.08 -19.61
N ALA A 25 -0.71 -4.91 -20.10
CA ALA A 25 -2.13 -4.80 -19.76
C ALA A 25 -2.37 -4.95 -18.23
N PRO A 26 -3.39 -4.26 -17.67
CA PRO A 26 -3.66 -4.26 -16.23
C PRO A 26 -4.09 -5.62 -15.68
N ASP A 27 -4.57 -6.54 -16.52
CA ASP A 27 -5.01 -7.90 -16.16
C ASP A 27 -3.98 -9.00 -16.46
N ALA A 28 -2.84 -8.64 -17.08
CA ALA A 28 -1.81 -9.60 -17.47
C ALA A 28 -1.00 -10.12 -16.26
N THR A 29 -0.95 -9.38 -15.15
CA THR A 29 -0.26 -9.77 -13.91
C THR A 29 -1.06 -9.34 -12.68
N ALA A 30 -0.61 -9.71 -11.48
CA ALA A 30 -1.25 -9.26 -10.23
C ALA A 30 -1.09 -7.75 -9.97
N PHE A 31 -0.17 -7.05 -10.64
CA PHE A 31 -0.03 -5.59 -10.51
C PHE A 31 -0.92 -4.86 -11.52
N ALA A 32 -2.05 -4.34 -11.03
CA ALA A 32 -3.11 -3.77 -11.87
C ALA A 32 -2.99 -2.26 -12.15
N TYR A 33 -2.26 -1.51 -11.31
CA TYR A 33 -2.10 -0.05 -11.41
C TYR A 33 -1.08 0.34 -12.50
N ARG A 34 -1.39 -0.04 -13.75
CA ARG A 34 -0.56 0.22 -14.93
C ARG A 34 -0.66 1.65 -15.44
N ASP A 35 -1.51 2.47 -14.85
CA ASP A 35 -1.78 3.88 -15.17
C ASP A 35 -1.31 4.85 -14.07
N ALA A 36 -0.92 4.34 -12.89
CA ALA A 36 -0.39 5.17 -11.81
C ALA A 36 0.97 5.78 -12.18
N ALA A 37 1.16 7.07 -11.88
CA ALA A 37 2.40 7.80 -12.19
C ALA A 37 3.45 7.75 -11.06
N PHE A 38 3.01 7.57 -9.81
CA PHE A 38 3.87 7.59 -8.64
C PHE A 38 3.40 6.58 -7.58
N ALA A 39 4.36 6.04 -6.83
CA ALA A 39 4.12 5.39 -5.53
C ALA A 39 4.69 6.30 -4.44
N THR A 40 3.81 6.78 -3.57
CA THR A 40 4.17 7.65 -2.44
C THR A 40 4.25 6.83 -1.16
N VAL A 41 5.28 7.08 -0.35
CA VAL A 41 5.46 6.47 0.97
C VAL A 41 5.71 7.57 1.98
N ILE A 42 4.87 7.62 3.02
CA ILE A 42 5.07 8.49 4.18
C ILE A 42 5.80 7.67 5.24
N ALA A 43 7.12 7.86 5.35
CA ALA A 43 7.96 7.10 6.26
C ALA A 43 8.08 7.81 7.60
N GLY A 44 7.30 7.33 8.58
CA GLY A 44 7.43 7.72 9.98
C GLY A 44 8.57 6.96 10.65
N MET A 45 9.64 7.67 11.01
CA MET A 45 10.83 7.11 11.65
C MET A 45 11.34 8.06 12.74
N TRP A 46 11.36 7.58 13.97
CA TRP A 46 11.76 8.34 15.16
C TRP A 46 12.44 7.41 16.19
N PRO A 47 13.32 7.94 17.06
CA PRO A 47 14.11 7.12 17.97
C PRO A 47 13.40 6.75 19.28
N ASP A 48 12.50 7.61 19.77
CA ASP A 48 11.88 7.46 21.09
C ASP A 48 10.47 6.83 20.97
N PRO A 49 10.24 5.62 21.50
CA PRO A 49 8.93 4.99 21.45
C PRO A 49 7.82 5.77 22.17
N SER A 50 8.15 6.70 23.07
CA SER A 50 7.15 7.55 23.72
C SER A 50 6.46 8.52 22.75
N ASP A 51 7.06 8.77 21.58
CA ASP A 51 6.48 9.61 20.52
C ASP A 51 5.58 8.82 19.55
N ASN A 52 5.41 7.50 19.73
CA ASN A 52 4.70 6.63 18.78
C ASN A 52 3.30 7.16 18.44
N ASP A 53 2.49 7.47 19.44
CA ASP A 53 1.10 7.88 19.21
C ASP A 53 1.02 9.18 18.41
N ALA A 54 1.82 10.19 18.78
CA ALA A 54 1.85 11.48 18.11
C ALA A 54 2.37 11.37 16.66
N ASN A 55 3.42 10.59 16.44
CA ASN A 55 4.05 10.48 15.13
C ASN A 55 3.26 9.55 14.20
N THR A 56 2.65 8.48 14.72
CA THR A 56 1.71 7.67 13.95
C THR A 56 0.47 8.48 13.54
N ALA A 57 -0.03 9.36 14.42
CA ALA A 57 -1.11 10.28 14.05
C ALA A 57 -0.70 11.21 12.90
N TRP A 58 0.51 11.78 12.95
CA TRP A 58 1.03 12.59 11.84
C TRP A 58 1.08 11.83 10.51
N VAL A 59 1.53 10.56 10.51
CA VAL A 59 1.55 9.72 9.29
C VAL A 59 0.14 9.53 8.74
N ARG A 60 -0.82 9.20 9.60
CA ARG A 60 -2.23 8.99 9.22
C ARG A 60 -2.88 10.26 8.69
N ASP A 61 -2.70 11.38 9.39
CA ASP A 61 -3.25 12.67 8.96
C ASP A 61 -2.68 13.09 7.60
N TYR A 62 -1.40 12.83 7.35
CA TYR A 62 -0.80 13.11 6.05
C TYR A 62 -1.33 12.17 4.96
N TYR A 63 -1.50 10.88 5.26
CA TYR A 63 -2.15 9.96 4.35
C TYR A 63 -3.57 10.44 3.99
N GLU A 64 -4.41 10.76 4.98
CA GLU A 64 -5.78 11.25 4.79
C GLU A 64 -5.82 12.53 3.93
N ALA A 65 -4.89 13.46 4.13
CA ALA A 65 -4.80 14.68 3.34
C ALA A 65 -4.42 14.46 1.86
N THR A 66 -3.80 13.32 1.53
CA THR A 66 -3.30 13.02 0.17
C THR A 66 -4.06 11.91 -0.54
N ALA A 67 -4.78 11.08 0.21
CA ALA A 67 -5.57 9.97 -0.33
C ALA A 67 -6.59 10.40 -1.41
N PRO A 68 -7.30 11.55 -1.30
CA PRO A 68 -8.22 12.00 -2.35
C PRO A 68 -7.56 12.35 -3.70
N LEU A 69 -6.24 12.53 -3.71
CA LEU A 69 -5.45 12.82 -4.91
C LEU A 69 -4.78 11.57 -5.49
N SER A 70 -5.03 10.41 -4.89
CA SER A 70 -4.36 9.14 -5.18
C SER A 70 -5.35 8.09 -5.67
N GLU A 71 -4.81 7.01 -6.22
CA GLU A 71 -5.57 5.79 -6.50
C GLU A 71 -6.15 5.17 -5.21
N ALA A 72 -7.25 4.43 -5.34
CA ALA A 72 -7.91 3.79 -4.19
C ALA A 72 -7.04 2.71 -3.53
N GLY A 73 -6.27 1.96 -4.32
CA GLY A 73 -5.26 1.02 -3.85
C GLY A 73 -3.86 1.65 -3.78
N GLY A 74 -2.97 0.98 -3.06
CA GLY A 74 -1.55 1.30 -2.98
C GLY A 74 -0.67 0.23 -3.64
N TYR A 75 0.60 0.23 -3.24
CA TYR A 75 1.53 -0.85 -3.58
C TYR A 75 1.62 -1.81 -2.40
N VAL A 76 1.28 -3.09 -2.62
CA VAL A 76 1.12 -4.08 -1.55
C VAL A 76 2.34 -4.20 -0.62
N ASN A 77 3.54 -3.96 -1.14
CA ASN A 77 4.80 -4.01 -0.38
C ASN A 77 4.95 -2.87 0.66
N PHE A 78 4.11 -1.83 0.61
CA PHE A 78 4.13 -0.70 1.53
C PHE A 78 2.91 -0.64 2.47
N MET A 79 2.05 -1.66 2.46
CA MET A 79 0.87 -1.68 3.32
C MET A 79 1.21 -1.86 4.79
N ALA A 80 0.45 -1.17 5.64
CA ALA A 80 0.46 -1.35 7.08
C ALA A 80 -0.73 -2.22 7.56
N GLY A 81 -0.79 -2.48 8.87
CA GLY A 81 -1.84 -3.31 9.46
C GLY A 81 -3.25 -2.72 9.33
N ASP A 82 -3.37 -1.39 9.28
CA ASP A 82 -4.63 -0.67 9.06
C ASP A 82 -5.10 -0.66 7.60
N ASP A 83 -4.29 -1.12 6.65
CA ASP A 83 -4.66 -1.19 5.23
C ASP A 83 -5.35 -2.51 4.81
N GLN A 84 -5.58 -3.45 5.73
CA GLN A 84 -6.10 -4.80 5.38
C GLN A 84 -7.45 -4.76 4.64
N SER A 85 -8.29 -3.77 4.93
CA SER A 85 -9.57 -3.56 4.22
C SER A 85 -9.39 -3.22 2.73
N ARG A 86 -8.21 -2.72 2.34
CA ARG A 86 -7.87 -2.25 0.99
C ARG A 86 -7.10 -3.26 0.15
N ILE A 87 -6.92 -4.49 0.64
CA ILE A 87 -6.23 -5.55 -0.11
C ILE A 87 -6.91 -5.74 -1.47
N ARG A 88 -8.25 -5.75 -1.52
CA ARG A 88 -8.98 -5.86 -2.78
C ARG A 88 -8.66 -4.73 -3.74
N ASP A 89 -8.60 -3.50 -3.24
CA ASP A 89 -8.31 -2.31 -4.05
C ASP A 89 -6.93 -2.41 -4.71
N ASN A 90 -5.92 -3.00 -4.06
CA ASN A 90 -4.58 -3.18 -4.64
C ASN A 90 -4.55 -4.03 -5.91
N TYR A 91 -5.50 -4.94 -6.07
CA TYR A 91 -5.55 -5.87 -7.18
C TYR A 91 -6.57 -5.47 -8.25
N LYS A 92 -7.36 -4.40 -8.07
CA LYS A 92 -8.48 -4.00 -8.94
C LYS A 92 -9.31 -5.23 -9.35
N GLY A 93 -9.57 -5.42 -10.65
CA GLY A 93 -10.31 -6.56 -11.20
C GLY A 93 -9.62 -7.92 -11.08
N ASN A 94 -8.36 -7.97 -10.63
CA ASN A 94 -7.59 -9.23 -10.56
C ASN A 94 -7.77 -9.97 -9.23
N TYR A 95 -8.41 -9.36 -8.21
CA TYR A 95 -8.56 -9.95 -6.89
C TYR A 95 -9.25 -11.32 -6.94
N ASP A 96 -10.36 -11.43 -7.67
CA ASP A 96 -11.16 -12.66 -7.71
C ASP A 96 -10.37 -13.83 -8.34
N ARG A 97 -9.49 -13.54 -9.31
CA ARG A 97 -8.56 -14.54 -9.87
C ARG A 97 -7.54 -15.01 -8.82
N LEU A 98 -7.05 -14.11 -7.98
CA LEU A 98 -6.13 -14.46 -6.89
C LEU A 98 -6.82 -15.25 -5.77
N VAL A 99 -8.10 -14.97 -5.49
CA VAL A 99 -8.91 -15.80 -4.59
C VAL A 99 -9.00 -17.24 -5.11
N GLN A 100 -9.19 -17.45 -6.42
CA GLN A 100 -9.17 -18.81 -6.98
C GLN A 100 -7.80 -19.49 -6.79
N VAL A 101 -6.70 -18.76 -7.01
CA VAL A 101 -5.35 -19.29 -6.75
C VAL A 101 -5.20 -19.68 -5.27
N LYS A 102 -5.65 -18.82 -4.35
CA LYS A 102 -5.62 -19.10 -2.91
C LYS A 102 -6.42 -20.35 -2.56
N ARG A 103 -7.65 -20.50 -3.08
CA ARG A 103 -8.48 -21.71 -2.88
C ARG A 103 -7.80 -22.99 -3.37
N THR A 104 -7.09 -22.92 -4.48
CA THR A 104 -6.41 -24.08 -5.06
C THR A 104 -5.19 -24.51 -4.25
N PHE A 105 -4.37 -23.56 -3.79
CA PHE A 105 -3.07 -23.86 -3.20
C PHE A 105 -3.00 -23.72 -1.67
N ASP A 106 -3.93 -22.99 -1.06
CA ASP A 106 -4.02 -22.77 0.37
C ASP A 106 -5.49 -22.64 0.84
N PRO A 107 -6.31 -23.70 0.64
CA PRO A 107 -7.74 -23.68 0.99
C PRO A 107 -8.00 -23.52 2.49
N GLU A 108 -7.07 -23.97 3.34
CA GLU A 108 -7.16 -23.86 4.81
C GLU A 108 -6.60 -22.51 5.31
N ASN A 109 -6.16 -21.63 4.41
CA ASN A 109 -5.62 -20.32 4.71
C ASN A 109 -4.44 -20.36 5.70
N LEU A 110 -3.54 -21.34 5.56
CA LEU A 110 -2.34 -21.49 6.38
C LEU A 110 -1.44 -20.25 6.29
N PHE A 111 -1.31 -19.65 5.10
CA PHE A 111 -0.48 -18.47 4.86
C PHE A 111 -1.30 -17.17 4.93
N HIS A 112 -1.52 -16.63 6.13
CA HIS A 112 -2.42 -15.49 6.36
C HIS A 112 -1.83 -14.31 7.14
N VAL A 113 -0.54 -14.34 7.47
CA VAL A 113 0.08 -13.33 8.34
C VAL A 113 0.27 -11.96 7.64
N ASN A 114 0.39 -11.96 6.32
CA ASN A 114 0.66 -10.76 5.53
C ASN A 114 -0.64 -10.11 5.03
N GLN A 115 -0.58 -9.34 3.94
CA GLN A 115 -1.73 -8.80 3.21
C GLN A 115 -2.57 -9.93 2.63
N ASN A 116 -3.39 -10.56 3.48
CA ASN A 116 -4.02 -11.84 3.20
C ASN A 116 -5.16 -11.73 2.18
N ILE A 117 -5.12 -12.61 1.18
CA ILE A 117 -6.27 -12.88 0.33
C ILE A 117 -6.99 -14.08 0.95
N ALA A 118 -8.21 -13.88 1.43
CA ALA A 118 -9.01 -14.97 1.97
C ALA A 118 -9.48 -15.90 0.83
N PRO A 119 -9.43 -17.23 1.02
CA PRO A 119 -10.08 -18.16 0.10
C PRO A 119 -11.59 -17.92 0.10
#